data_AF-A0A0G4AZ54-F1
#
_entry.id   AF-A0A0G4AZ54-F1
#
_cell.length_a   1.000
_cell.length_b   1.000
_cell.length_c   1.000
_cell.angle_alpha   90.00
_cell.angle_beta   90.00
_cell.angle_gamma   90.00
#
_symmetry.space_group_name_H-M   'P 1'
#
loop_
_entity.id
_entity.type
_entity.pdbx_description
1 polymer ?
#
loop_
_entity_poly.entity_id
_entity_poly.type
_entity_poly.pdbx_seq_one_letter_code
_entity_poly.pdbx_strand_id
1 'polypeptide(L)'
;MVASAAEGFFIISGILVGYIYGPRILHSTRRTTLKIWKRAFLLYALAVSFTLLYSLWASFLPEGYSRSSTLLASSVGDAILGALSLTYTYGWADFLSRYAVFMLAAPLTLWLIAKRKAYIVLIVSGLIWLLFREVTPWLIFAAWQVIFFAGVVIGYYLPKIESEAKKTNNRKCALKLLVYISVTSFILTAIFIAIPPLLLLSFDTIINNDVTNILNRINGVREHILIYFDKSTMSVCRLTVGALWFVGLYTIFRKHEIIINKRSRGILLLLGQYSLFVYSTQAFLIFTIDTFLPTTSGPNPPFILLNTLFGILSATLIYIITKLYAKRTTVYTRLRQLLA
;
A
#
# COMPACT_ATOMS: atom_id res chain seq x y z
N MET A 1 6.40 -1.63 12.95
CA MET A 1 4.95 -1.98 13.05
C MET A 1 4.75 -3.41 12.53
N VAL A 2 3.82 -4.16 13.13
CA VAL A 2 3.58 -5.59 12.80
C VAL A 2 2.89 -5.83 11.46
N ALA A 3 2.15 -4.86 10.95
CA ALA A 3 1.57 -4.79 9.61
C ALA A 3 1.38 -3.31 9.24
N SER A 4 1.14 -2.99 7.98
CA SER A 4 0.96 -1.61 7.53
C SER A 4 -0.18 -1.45 6.51
N ALA A 5 -0.43 -0.20 6.09
CA ALA A 5 -1.41 0.08 5.05
C ALA A 5 -0.97 -0.44 3.66
N ALA A 6 0.33 -0.68 3.46
CA ALA A 6 0.89 -1.13 2.19
C ALA A 6 0.40 -2.53 1.78
N GLU A 7 0.33 -3.46 2.73
CA GLU A 7 -0.20 -4.81 2.51
C GLU A 7 -1.68 -4.73 2.09
N GLY A 8 -2.43 -3.84 2.75
CA GLY A 8 -3.81 -3.50 2.39
C GLY A 8 -3.95 -2.99 0.96
N PHE A 9 -3.03 -2.13 0.50
CA PHE A 9 -3.02 -1.63 -0.88
C PHE A 9 -2.81 -2.76 -1.91
N PHE A 10 -1.84 -3.65 -1.70
CA PHE A 10 -1.58 -4.75 -2.63
C PHE A 10 -2.73 -5.77 -2.67
N ILE A 11 -3.28 -6.14 -1.51
CA ILE A 11 -4.38 -7.10 -1.47
C ILE A 11 -5.65 -6.55 -2.12
N ILE A 12 -6.01 -5.27 -1.86
CA ILE A 12 -7.18 -4.63 -2.51
C ILE A 12 -6.96 -4.53 -4.01
N SER A 13 -5.76 -4.15 -4.45
CA SER A 13 -5.42 -4.06 -5.87
C SER A 13 -5.55 -5.41 -6.56
N GLY A 14 -5.05 -6.48 -5.93
CA GLY A 14 -5.21 -7.86 -6.40
C GLY A 14 -6.68 -8.27 -6.49
N ILE A 15 -7.46 -8.05 -5.42
CA ILE A 15 -8.90 -8.34 -5.36
C ILE A 15 -9.63 -7.64 -6.50
N LEU A 16 -9.36 -6.36 -6.73
CA LEU A 16 -9.99 -5.57 -7.79
C LEU A 16 -9.67 -6.14 -9.18
N VAL A 17 -8.42 -6.56 -9.41
CA VAL A 17 -7.99 -7.17 -10.67
C VAL A 17 -8.71 -8.50 -10.91
N GLY A 18 -8.73 -9.37 -9.89
CA GLY A 18 -9.44 -10.65 -9.93
C GLY A 18 -10.93 -10.49 -10.21
N TYR A 19 -11.58 -9.57 -9.49
CA TYR A 19 -13.02 -9.32 -9.56
C TYR A 19 -13.45 -8.71 -10.89
N ILE A 20 -12.73 -7.69 -11.40
CA ILE A 20 -13.13 -6.95 -12.62
C ILE A 20 -12.76 -7.69 -13.90
N TYR A 21 -11.54 -8.25 -13.97
CA TYR A 21 -11.00 -8.80 -15.21
C TYR A 21 -11.16 -10.32 -15.31
N GLY A 22 -11.26 -11.02 -14.18
CA GLY A 22 -11.42 -12.46 -14.10
C GLY A 22 -12.53 -13.02 -14.99
N PRO A 23 -13.79 -12.59 -14.82
CA PRO A 23 -14.91 -13.08 -15.63
C PRO A 23 -14.77 -12.79 -17.13
N ARG A 24 -13.96 -11.79 -17.51
CA ARG A 24 -13.82 -11.31 -18.91
C ARG A 24 -12.65 -11.95 -19.66
N ILE A 25 -11.71 -12.58 -18.95
CA ILE A 25 -10.46 -13.06 -19.56
C ILE A 25 -10.69 -14.21 -20.54
N LEU A 26 -11.72 -15.05 -20.35
CA LEU A 26 -12.03 -16.16 -21.25
C LEU A 26 -12.83 -15.71 -22.49
N HIS A 27 -13.73 -14.72 -22.35
CA HIS A 27 -14.55 -14.25 -23.45
C HIS A 27 -13.87 -13.18 -24.32
N SER A 28 -12.92 -12.44 -23.76
CA SER A 28 -12.26 -11.32 -24.44
C SER A 28 -10.79 -11.24 -24.06
N THR A 29 -10.05 -12.34 -24.24
CA THR A 29 -8.67 -12.49 -23.76
C THR A 29 -7.76 -11.37 -24.26
N ARG A 30 -7.70 -11.14 -25.58
CA ARG A 30 -6.84 -10.11 -26.18
C ARG A 30 -7.16 -8.71 -25.66
N ARG A 31 -8.43 -8.32 -25.67
CA ARG A 31 -8.87 -6.99 -25.23
C ARG A 31 -8.62 -6.77 -23.73
N THR A 32 -8.87 -7.78 -22.91
CA THR A 32 -8.63 -7.73 -21.46
C THR A 32 -7.14 -7.66 -21.16
N THR A 33 -6.33 -8.49 -21.81
CA THR A 33 -4.86 -8.50 -21.66
C THR A 33 -4.25 -7.16 -22.03
N LEU A 34 -4.62 -6.61 -23.20
CA LEU A 34 -4.13 -5.29 -23.64
C LEU A 34 -4.54 -4.17 -22.66
N LYS A 35 -5.74 -4.22 -22.07
CA LYS A 35 -6.16 -3.23 -21.06
C LYS A 35 -5.31 -3.33 -19.79
N ILE A 36 -5.04 -4.55 -19.32
CA ILE A 36 -4.21 -4.78 -18.14
C ILE A 36 -2.76 -4.33 -18.41
N TRP A 37 -2.19 -4.69 -19.56
CA TRP A 37 -0.83 -4.29 -19.94
C TRP A 37 -0.69 -2.80 -20.18
N LYS A 38 -1.68 -2.12 -20.78
CA LYS A 38 -1.68 -0.65 -20.86
C LYS A 38 -1.60 -0.02 -19.48
N ARG A 39 -2.31 -0.58 -18.49
CA ARG A 39 -2.24 -0.13 -17.10
C ARG A 39 -0.89 -0.46 -16.47
N ALA A 40 -0.34 -1.65 -16.71
CA ALA A 40 1.00 -2.04 -16.24
C ALA A 40 2.08 -1.10 -16.79
N PHE A 41 2.02 -0.77 -18.08
CA PHE A 41 2.94 0.16 -18.73
C PHE A 41 2.81 1.59 -18.19
N LEU A 42 1.58 2.07 -17.93
CA LEU A 42 1.39 3.37 -17.29
C LEU A 42 2.05 3.44 -15.91
N LEU A 43 1.90 2.38 -15.11
CA LEU A 43 2.53 2.27 -13.79
C LEU A 43 4.05 2.22 -13.89
N TYR A 44 4.58 1.46 -14.85
CA TYR A 44 6.00 1.40 -15.16
C TYR A 44 6.55 2.78 -15.53
N ALA A 45 5.92 3.44 -16.50
CA ALA A 45 6.35 4.76 -16.96
C ALA A 45 6.33 5.79 -15.82
N LEU A 46 5.30 5.79 -14.97
CA LEU A 46 5.24 6.65 -13.79
C LEU A 46 6.33 6.29 -12.75
N ALA A 47 6.60 5.01 -12.50
CA ALA A 47 7.64 4.59 -11.57
C ALA A 47 9.03 5.07 -12.01
N VAL A 48 9.36 4.87 -13.30
CA VAL A 48 10.62 5.33 -13.90
C VAL A 48 10.68 6.86 -13.86
N SER A 49 9.63 7.54 -14.32
CA SER A 49 9.59 9.00 -14.38
C SER A 49 9.76 9.63 -13.00
N PHE A 50 9.08 9.12 -11.97
CA PHE A 50 9.23 9.61 -10.61
C PHE A 50 10.59 9.29 -10.01
N THR A 51 11.12 8.09 -10.24
CA THR A 51 12.47 7.76 -9.77
C THR A 51 13.49 8.74 -10.35
N LEU A 52 13.49 8.93 -11.67
CA LEU A 52 14.42 9.85 -12.34
C LEU A 52 14.21 11.30 -11.92
N LEU A 53 12.95 11.75 -11.84
CA LEU A 53 12.63 13.13 -11.44
C LEU A 53 13.08 13.42 -10.01
N TYR A 54 12.83 12.52 -9.06
CA TYR A 54 13.23 12.71 -7.67
C TYR A 54 14.75 12.58 -7.48
N SER A 55 15.41 11.67 -8.20
CA SER A 55 16.87 11.56 -8.16
C SER A 55 17.53 12.81 -8.74
N LEU A 56 17.01 13.33 -9.86
CA LEU A 56 17.47 14.57 -10.46
C LEU A 56 17.25 15.75 -9.52
N TRP A 57 16.05 15.87 -8.94
CA TRP A 57 15.76 16.91 -7.96
C TRP A 57 16.71 16.85 -6.77
N ALA A 58 16.91 15.66 -6.20
CA ALA A 58 17.80 15.45 -5.06
C ALA A 58 19.27 15.84 -5.36
N SER A 59 19.72 15.69 -6.61
CA SER A 59 21.07 16.07 -7.03
C SER A 59 21.31 17.58 -7.10
N PHE A 60 20.24 18.38 -7.22
CA PHE A 60 20.32 19.85 -7.23
C PHE A 60 20.17 20.46 -5.83
N LEU A 61 19.91 19.66 -4.80
CA LEU A 61 19.79 20.16 -3.44
C LEU A 61 21.18 20.35 -2.81
N PRO A 62 21.43 21.50 -2.16
CA PRO A 62 22.63 21.69 -1.36
C PRO A 62 22.79 20.63 -0.27
N GLU A 63 24.04 20.39 0.16
CA GLU A 63 24.32 19.55 1.33
C GLU A 63 23.62 20.13 2.57
N GLY A 64 22.81 19.31 3.24
CA GLY A 64 22.07 19.70 4.45
C GLY A 64 20.55 19.54 4.37
N TYR A 65 19.99 19.27 3.19
CA TYR A 65 18.59 18.87 3.06
C TYR A 65 18.43 17.37 3.34
N SER A 66 17.34 16.95 3.99
CA SER A 66 17.11 15.54 4.38
C SER A 66 17.14 14.54 3.22
N ARG A 67 16.88 15.03 1.99
CA ARG A 67 16.89 14.27 0.74
C ARG A 67 17.99 14.72 -0.22
N SER A 68 18.90 15.60 0.19
CA SER A 68 20.11 15.86 -0.61
C SER A 68 20.87 14.55 -0.69
N SER A 69 21.02 14.02 -1.90
CA SER A 69 21.71 12.76 -2.10
C SER A 69 22.89 12.99 -3.03
N THR A 70 24.06 12.55 -2.60
CA THR A 70 25.17 12.18 -3.49
C THR A 70 24.89 10.86 -4.24
N LEU A 71 23.72 10.24 -4.01
CA LEU A 71 23.30 8.92 -4.50
C LEU A 71 22.61 8.98 -5.87
N LEU A 72 23.22 9.65 -6.85
CA LEU A 72 23.11 9.17 -8.23
C LEU A 72 23.82 7.83 -8.23
N ALA A 73 23.06 6.73 -8.24
CA ALA A 73 23.54 5.37 -8.07
C ALA A 73 24.87 5.11 -8.78
N SER A 74 26.03 5.25 -8.13
CA SER A 74 27.40 5.12 -8.70
C SER A 74 27.73 6.04 -9.90
N SER A 75 26.88 6.11 -10.92
CA SER A 75 26.90 6.94 -12.11
C SER A 75 25.46 7.31 -12.57
N VAL A 76 25.33 8.36 -13.38
CA VAL A 76 24.02 8.73 -13.99
C VAL A 76 23.48 7.59 -14.87
N GLY A 77 24.38 6.87 -15.58
CA GLY A 77 24.01 5.75 -16.43
C GLY A 77 23.40 4.60 -15.64
N ASP A 78 24.02 4.23 -14.52
CA ASP A 78 23.52 3.18 -13.63
C ASP A 78 22.20 3.56 -12.98
N ALA A 79 21.99 4.84 -12.66
CA ALA A 79 20.70 5.33 -12.16
C ALA A 79 19.59 5.21 -13.23
N ILE A 80 19.89 5.53 -14.50
CA ILE A 80 18.93 5.39 -15.60
C ILE A 80 18.63 3.92 -15.89
N LEU A 81 19.68 3.11 -16.04
CA LEU A 81 19.53 1.67 -16.29
C LEU A 81 18.81 1.00 -15.13
N GLY A 82 19.18 1.32 -13.89
CA GLY A 82 18.55 0.83 -12.68
C GLY A 82 17.09 1.23 -12.55
N ALA A 83 16.74 2.46 -12.91
CA ALA A 83 15.34 2.92 -12.94
C ALA A 83 14.55 2.15 -14.02
N LEU A 84 15.11 1.98 -15.22
CA LEU A 84 14.48 1.24 -16.32
C LEU A 84 14.30 -0.26 -16.00
N SER A 85 15.25 -0.88 -15.30
CA SER A 85 15.17 -2.26 -14.82
C SER A 85 14.38 -2.40 -13.51
N LEU A 86 13.89 -1.29 -12.93
CA LEU A 86 13.20 -1.24 -11.64
C LEU A 86 14.02 -1.79 -10.45
N THR A 87 15.34 -1.91 -10.61
CA THR A 87 16.26 -2.32 -9.52
C THR A 87 16.64 -1.14 -8.63
N TYR A 88 16.51 0.08 -9.17
CA TYR A 88 16.66 1.34 -8.45
C TYR A 88 15.32 2.08 -8.43
N THR A 89 14.88 2.46 -7.22
CA THR A 89 13.69 3.28 -7.02
C THR A 89 13.97 4.33 -5.97
N TYR A 90 13.55 5.56 -6.21
CA TYR A 90 13.78 6.68 -5.32
C TYR A 90 12.51 7.53 -5.15
N GLY A 91 12.38 8.23 -4.02
CA GLY A 91 11.26 9.14 -3.75
C GLY A 91 9.86 8.50 -3.78
N TRP A 92 9.67 7.35 -3.12
CA TRP A 92 8.34 6.70 -2.99
C TRP A 92 7.76 6.14 -4.30
N ALA A 93 8.60 5.86 -5.31
CA ALA A 93 8.20 5.18 -6.54
C ALA A 93 8.18 3.63 -6.41
N ASP A 94 8.55 3.10 -5.24
CA ASP A 94 8.72 1.66 -4.98
C ASP A 94 7.42 0.87 -5.13
N PHE A 95 6.27 1.40 -4.71
CA PHE A 95 4.99 0.71 -4.88
C PHE A 95 4.57 0.60 -6.35
N LEU A 96 4.82 1.63 -7.17
CA LEU A 96 4.47 1.60 -8.59
C LEU A 96 5.29 0.55 -9.33
N SER A 97 6.59 0.48 -9.06
CA SER A 97 7.50 -0.48 -9.70
C SER A 97 7.02 -1.92 -9.50
N ARG A 98 6.73 -2.31 -8.25
CA ARG A 98 6.22 -3.65 -7.89
C ARG A 98 4.88 -3.91 -8.54
N TYR A 99 3.97 -2.94 -8.46
CA TYR A 99 2.63 -3.11 -9.02
C TYR A 99 2.65 -3.21 -10.55
N ALA A 100 3.55 -2.52 -11.24
CA ALA A 100 3.75 -2.65 -12.68
C ALA A 100 4.12 -4.09 -13.07
N VAL A 101 5.10 -4.69 -12.37
CA VAL A 101 5.52 -6.09 -12.60
C VAL A 101 4.37 -7.06 -12.33
N PHE A 102 3.65 -6.89 -11.22
CA PHE A 102 2.54 -7.79 -10.87
C PHE A 102 1.38 -7.68 -11.86
N MET A 103 1.08 -6.47 -12.33
CA MET A 103 0.09 -6.22 -13.35
C MET A 103 0.49 -6.77 -14.72
N LEU A 104 1.79 -6.79 -15.05
CA LEU A 104 2.29 -7.41 -16.27
C LEU A 104 2.01 -8.92 -16.28
N ALA A 105 2.21 -9.59 -15.14
CA ALA A 105 1.94 -11.02 -14.97
C ALA A 105 0.46 -11.37 -14.74
N ALA A 106 -0.37 -10.40 -14.34
CA ALA A 106 -1.78 -10.62 -14.00
C ALA A 106 -2.64 -11.31 -15.09
N PRO A 107 -2.49 -11.04 -16.41
CA PRO A 107 -3.30 -11.72 -17.42
C PRO A 107 -3.10 -13.23 -17.45
N LEU A 108 -1.86 -13.70 -17.30
CA LEU A 108 -1.54 -15.13 -17.22
C LEU A 108 -2.18 -15.75 -15.98
N THR A 109 -2.04 -15.07 -14.84
CA THR A 109 -2.64 -15.50 -13.57
C THR A 109 -4.16 -15.61 -13.68
N LEU A 110 -4.83 -14.59 -14.26
CA LEU A 110 -6.28 -14.59 -14.46
C LEU A 110 -6.72 -15.70 -15.40
N TRP A 111 -5.95 -15.96 -16.47
CA TRP A 111 -6.23 -17.05 -17.40
C TRP A 111 -6.17 -18.42 -16.70
N LEU A 112 -5.16 -18.67 -15.86
CA LEU A 112 -5.05 -19.90 -15.06
C LEU A 112 -6.22 -20.05 -14.08
N ILE A 113 -6.57 -18.99 -13.35
CA ILE A 113 -7.68 -19.00 -12.39
C ILE A 113 -9.00 -19.28 -13.10
N ALA A 114 -9.23 -18.64 -14.26
CA ALA A 114 -10.45 -18.84 -15.04
C ALA A 114 -10.57 -20.27 -15.59
N LYS A 115 -9.44 -20.96 -15.82
CA LYS A 115 -9.36 -22.40 -16.13
C LYS A 115 -9.43 -23.32 -14.89
N ARG A 116 -9.86 -22.81 -13.73
CA ARG A 116 -9.96 -23.52 -12.45
C ARG A 116 -8.62 -24.00 -11.87
N LYS A 117 -7.50 -23.42 -12.33
CA LYS A 117 -6.13 -23.75 -11.86
C LYS A 117 -5.61 -22.75 -10.82
N ALA A 118 -6.49 -22.23 -9.96
CA ALA A 118 -6.12 -21.24 -8.95
C ALA A 118 -5.10 -21.76 -7.93
N TYR A 119 -5.12 -23.08 -7.64
CA TYR A 119 -4.12 -23.71 -6.78
C TYR A 119 -2.70 -23.60 -7.35
N ILE A 120 -2.53 -23.67 -8.68
CA ILE A 120 -1.22 -23.49 -9.33
C ILE A 120 -0.68 -22.10 -9.04
N VAL A 121 -1.53 -21.07 -9.16
CA VAL A 121 -1.16 -19.68 -8.86
C VAL A 121 -0.70 -19.54 -7.41
N LEU A 122 -1.45 -20.10 -6.45
CA LEU A 122 -1.09 -20.03 -5.03
C LEU A 122 0.20 -20.80 -4.72
N ILE A 123 0.39 -21.99 -5.30
CA ILE A 123 1.60 -22.80 -5.10
C ILE A 123 2.81 -22.09 -5.70
N VAL A 124 2.73 -21.66 -6.96
CA VAL A 124 3.85 -20.96 -7.63
C VAL A 124 4.18 -19.65 -6.91
N SER A 125 3.17 -18.87 -6.53
CA SER A 125 3.37 -17.64 -5.77
C SER A 125 3.97 -17.90 -4.39
N GLY A 126 3.52 -18.95 -3.69
CA GLY A 126 4.07 -19.39 -2.42
C GLY A 126 5.53 -19.88 -2.53
N LEU A 127 5.86 -20.62 -3.58
CA LEU A 127 7.22 -21.07 -3.87
C LEU A 127 8.15 -19.90 -4.21
N ILE A 128 7.71 -18.95 -5.04
CA ILE A 128 8.48 -17.74 -5.34
C ILE A 128 8.78 -16.97 -4.04
N TRP A 129 7.77 -16.83 -3.18
CA TRP A 129 7.94 -16.18 -1.89
C TRP A 129 8.91 -16.96 -0.99
N LEU A 130 8.73 -18.26 -0.82
CA LEU A 130 9.57 -19.08 0.06
C LEU A 130 11.04 -19.13 -0.40
N LEU A 131 11.28 -19.22 -1.71
CA LEU A 131 12.63 -19.40 -2.28
C LEU A 131 13.37 -18.07 -2.49
N PHE A 132 12.67 -16.96 -2.77
CA PHE A 132 13.29 -15.70 -3.20
C PHE A 132 13.02 -14.51 -2.27
N ARG A 133 12.27 -14.66 -1.17
CA ARG A 133 12.01 -13.54 -0.23
C ARG A 133 13.26 -13.00 0.47
N GLU A 134 14.37 -13.72 0.45
CA GLU A 134 15.65 -13.34 1.09
C GLU A 134 16.77 -13.09 0.06
N VAL A 135 16.48 -13.20 -1.24
CA VAL A 135 17.49 -13.12 -2.32
C VAL A 135 17.46 -11.74 -2.99
N THR A 136 18.53 -10.97 -2.87
CA THR A 136 18.69 -9.70 -3.59
C THR A 136 19.11 -9.94 -5.06
N PRO A 137 18.64 -9.12 -6.03
CA PRO A 137 17.72 -7.98 -5.89
C PRO A 137 16.22 -8.36 -5.88
N TRP A 138 15.89 -9.65 -6.05
CA TRP A 138 14.52 -10.15 -6.26
C TRP A 138 13.58 -10.02 -5.05
N LEU A 139 14.14 -9.91 -3.84
CA LEU A 139 13.44 -9.79 -2.56
C LEU A 139 12.24 -8.85 -2.61
N ILE A 140 12.42 -7.68 -3.21
CA ILE A 140 11.44 -6.59 -3.27
C ILE A 140 10.15 -7.03 -4.00
N PHE A 141 10.30 -7.86 -5.04
CA PHE A 141 9.18 -8.38 -5.83
C PHE A 141 8.66 -9.69 -5.24
N ALA A 142 9.55 -10.61 -4.87
CA ALA A 142 9.21 -11.94 -4.35
C ALA A 142 8.41 -11.89 -3.04
N ALA A 143 8.77 -10.97 -2.13
CA ALA A 143 8.08 -10.78 -0.86
C ALA A 143 6.64 -10.29 -1.03
N TRP A 144 6.38 -9.41 -1.98
CA TRP A 144 5.10 -8.69 -2.11
C TRP A 144 4.12 -9.33 -3.08
N GLN A 145 4.62 -10.10 -4.06
CA GLN A 145 3.76 -10.75 -5.05
C GLN A 145 2.77 -11.74 -4.44
N VAL A 146 3.13 -12.38 -3.31
CA VAL A 146 2.27 -13.35 -2.62
C VAL A 146 0.95 -12.74 -2.16
N ILE A 147 1.00 -11.54 -1.58
CA ILE A 147 -0.20 -10.82 -1.12
C ILE A 147 -1.05 -10.41 -2.32
N PHE A 148 -0.41 -9.92 -3.38
CA PHE A 148 -1.10 -9.46 -4.57
C PHE A 148 -1.84 -10.61 -5.27
N PHE A 149 -1.15 -11.73 -5.56
CA PHE A 149 -1.76 -12.84 -6.27
C PHE A 149 -2.74 -13.64 -5.42
N ALA A 150 -2.53 -13.75 -4.10
CA ALA A 150 -3.57 -14.22 -3.19
C ALA A 150 -4.82 -13.33 -3.28
N GLY A 151 -4.62 -12.01 -3.31
CA GLY A 151 -5.69 -11.03 -3.57
C GLY A 151 -6.41 -11.27 -4.91
N VAL A 152 -5.69 -11.54 -5.99
CA VAL A 152 -6.28 -11.85 -7.31
C VAL A 152 -7.17 -13.09 -7.26
N VAL A 153 -6.70 -14.17 -6.61
CA VAL A 153 -7.48 -15.39 -6.43
C VAL A 153 -8.73 -15.11 -5.60
N ILE A 154 -8.59 -14.42 -4.46
CA ILE A 154 -9.72 -14.03 -3.60
C ILE A 154 -10.72 -13.20 -4.40
N GLY A 155 -10.25 -12.20 -5.16
CA GLY A 155 -11.10 -11.32 -5.96
C GLY A 155 -11.91 -12.05 -7.04
N TYR A 156 -11.31 -13.03 -7.71
CA TYR A 156 -12.02 -13.86 -8.69
C TYR A 156 -13.16 -14.66 -8.04
N TYR A 157 -12.91 -15.26 -6.88
CA TYR A 157 -13.89 -16.07 -6.15
C TYR A 157 -14.78 -15.25 -5.21
N LEU A 158 -14.58 -13.95 -5.08
CA LEU A 158 -15.28 -13.10 -4.12
C LEU A 158 -16.82 -13.23 -4.17
N PRO A 159 -17.48 -13.22 -5.35
CA PRO A 159 -18.94 -13.41 -5.41
C PRO A 159 -19.38 -14.77 -4.82
N LYS A 160 -18.60 -15.82 -5.10
CA LYS A 160 -18.87 -17.17 -4.59
C LYS A 160 -18.68 -17.21 -3.07
N ILE A 161 -17.56 -16.69 -2.58
CA ILE A 161 -17.25 -16.60 -1.14
C ILE A 161 -18.36 -15.84 -0.40
N GLU A 162 -18.81 -14.70 -0.94
CA GLU A 162 -19.90 -13.92 -0.34
C GLU A 162 -21.23 -14.68 -0.35
N SER A 163 -21.53 -15.44 -1.41
CA SER A 163 -22.74 -16.25 -1.50
C SER A 163 -22.74 -17.45 -0.55
N GLU A 164 -21.60 -18.13 -0.38
CA GLU A 164 -21.45 -19.27 0.51
C GLU A 164 -21.47 -18.81 1.98
N ALA A 165 -20.81 -17.69 2.28
CA ALA A 165 -20.89 -17.08 3.59
C ALA A 165 -22.34 -16.79 3.98
N LYS A 166 -23.20 -16.30 3.07
CA LYS A 166 -24.63 -16.04 3.33
C LYS A 166 -25.42 -17.29 3.74
N LYS A 167 -25.01 -18.49 3.33
CA LYS A 167 -25.71 -19.75 3.64
C LYS A 167 -25.41 -20.30 5.04
N THR A 168 -24.36 -19.79 5.70
CA THR A 168 -23.90 -20.34 6.98
C THR A 168 -24.67 -19.74 8.17
N ASN A 169 -25.31 -20.58 8.98
CA ASN A 169 -26.15 -20.14 10.10
C ASN A 169 -25.36 -19.34 11.17
N ASN A 170 -24.09 -19.72 11.42
CA ASN A 170 -23.22 -19.09 12.41
C ASN A 170 -22.40 -17.90 11.90
N ARG A 171 -22.65 -17.42 10.67
CA ARG A 171 -21.86 -16.35 10.03
C ARG A 171 -21.74 -15.09 10.91
N LYS A 172 -22.85 -14.64 11.50
CA LYS A 172 -22.86 -13.40 12.27
C LYS A 172 -21.93 -13.49 13.48
N CYS A 173 -21.87 -14.65 14.13
CA CYS A 173 -20.97 -14.89 15.26
C CYS A 173 -19.51 -14.93 14.78
N ALA A 174 -19.20 -15.72 13.76
CA ALA A 174 -17.85 -15.83 13.21
C ALA A 174 -17.28 -14.49 12.71
N LEU A 175 -18.08 -13.69 11.98
CA LEU A 175 -17.66 -12.37 11.52
C LEU A 175 -17.49 -11.37 12.67
N LYS A 176 -18.37 -11.40 13.68
CA LYS A 176 -18.20 -10.56 14.89
C LYS A 176 -16.92 -10.94 15.64
N LEU A 177 -16.65 -12.23 15.80
CA LEU A 177 -15.45 -12.74 16.43
C LEU A 177 -14.20 -12.31 15.66
N LEU A 178 -14.18 -12.46 14.33
CA LEU A 178 -13.06 -12.00 13.48
C LEU A 178 -12.82 -10.49 13.59
N VAL A 179 -13.90 -9.69 13.57
CA VAL A 179 -13.79 -8.24 13.76
C VAL A 179 -13.27 -7.91 15.15
N TYR A 180 -13.75 -8.59 16.19
CA TYR A 180 -13.28 -8.41 17.56
C TYR A 180 -11.79 -8.75 17.70
N ILE A 181 -11.36 -9.92 17.21
CA ILE A 181 -9.95 -10.33 17.20
C ILE A 181 -9.09 -9.32 16.41
N SER A 182 -9.56 -8.85 15.26
CA SER A 182 -8.87 -7.84 14.47
C SER A 182 -8.73 -6.51 15.20
N VAL A 183 -9.79 -6.00 15.83
CA VAL A 183 -9.77 -4.72 16.55
C VAL A 183 -8.90 -4.84 17.81
N THR A 184 -9.06 -5.92 18.58
CA THR A 184 -8.27 -6.17 19.79
C THR A 184 -6.79 -6.31 19.46
N SER A 185 -6.43 -7.10 18.44
CA SER A 185 -5.02 -7.24 18.02
C SER A 185 -4.42 -5.92 17.51
N PHE A 186 -5.20 -5.10 16.82
CA PHE A 186 -4.78 -3.75 16.40
C PHE A 186 -4.52 -2.84 17.60
N ILE A 187 -5.44 -2.80 18.57
CA ILE A 187 -5.30 -1.99 19.80
C ILE A 187 -4.09 -2.46 20.60
N LEU A 188 -3.92 -3.77 20.82
CA LEU A 188 -2.77 -4.33 21.52
C LEU A 188 -1.46 -3.96 20.82
N THR A 189 -1.42 -4.02 19.49
CA THR A 189 -0.24 -3.57 18.74
C THR A 189 0.02 -2.08 18.94
N ALA A 190 -1.02 -1.24 18.91
CA ALA A 190 -0.85 0.19 19.13
C ALA A 190 -0.24 0.45 20.52
N ILE A 191 -0.79 -0.18 21.57
CA ILE A 191 -0.37 -0.02 22.97
C ILE A 191 1.03 -0.55 23.22
N PHE A 192 1.39 -1.73 22.72
CA PHE A 192 2.65 -2.39 23.06
C PHE A 192 3.79 -2.12 22.07
N ILE A 193 3.49 -1.74 20.82
CA ILE A 193 4.49 -1.67 19.75
C ILE A 193 4.65 -0.27 19.16
N ALA A 194 3.56 0.49 19.02
CA ALA A 194 3.61 1.81 18.37
C ALA A 194 3.79 2.96 19.35
N ILE A 195 3.02 2.97 20.45
CA ILE A 195 2.97 4.06 21.43
C ILE A 195 4.23 4.13 22.33
N PRO A 196 4.79 3.02 22.87
CA PRO A 196 5.90 3.10 23.81
C PRO A 196 7.14 3.83 23.28
N PRO A 197 7.68 3.53 22.08
CA PRO A 197 8.80 4.30 21.55
C PRO A 197 8.42 5.76 21.28
N LEU A 198 7.17 6.06 20.88
CA LEU A 198 6.72 7.44 20.69
C LEU A 198 6.75 8.22 22.01
N LEU A 199 6.31 7.61 23.11
CA LEU A 199 6.31 8.23 24.43
C LEU A 199 7.74 8.44 24.97
N LEU A 200 8.58 7.40 24.89
CA LEU A 200 9.99 7.48 25.32
C LEU A 200 10.74 8.57 24.56
N LEU A 201 10.54 8.65 23.25
CA LEU A 201 11.19 9.67 22.44
C LEU A 201 10.64 11.07 22.80
N SER A 202 9.32 11.24 22.86
CA SER A 202 8.74 12.59 22.84
C SER A 202 8.53 13.25 24.21
N PHE A 203 8.58 12.46 25.28
CA PHE A 203 8.24 12.92 26.63
C PHE A 203 9.24 12.45 27.70
N ASP A 204 10.46 12.05 27.31
CA ASP A 204 11.48 11.54 28.24
C ASP A 204 11.73 12.46 29.44
N THR A 205 11.65 13.78 29.22
CA THR A 205 11.87 14.80 30.25
C THR A 205 10.67 15.07 31.16
N ILE A 206 9.47 14.61 30.79
CA ILE A 206 8.21 14.86 31.51
C ILE A 206 7.75 13.60 32.26
N ILE A 207 8.18 12.42 31.81
CA ILE A 207 7.77 11.13 32.35
C ILE A 207 8.62 10.79 33.60
N ASN A 208 7.96 10.31 34.65
CA ASN A 208 8.65 9.84 35.86
C ASN A 208 9.52 8.60 35.56
N ASN A 209 10.67 8.48 36.23
CA ASN A 209 11.64 7.39 36.11
C ASN A 209 11.00 5.99 36.17
N ASP A 210 9.98 5.77 37.01
CA ASP A 210 9.28 4.48 37.09
C ASP A 210 8.55 4.13 35.79
N VAL A 211 7.90 5.11 35.17
CA VAL A 211 7.19 4.93 33.90
C VAL A 211 8.19 4.74 32.76
N THR A 212 9.31 5.48 32.75
CA THR A 212 10.40 5.29 31.79
C THR A 212 10.98 3.88 31.88
N ASN A 213 11.18 3.34 33.08
CA ASN A 213 11.63 1.96 33.29
C ASN A 213 10.65 0.93 32.73
N ILE A 214 9.34 1.13 32.94
CA ILE A 214 8.30 0.25 32.37
C ILE A 214 8.31 0.31 30.84
N LEU A 215 8.37 1.52 30.26
CA LEU A 215 8.39 1.71 28.82
C LEU A 215 9.64 1.10 28.17
N ASN A 216 10.81 1.21 28.82
CA ASN A 216 12.05 0.58 28.36
C ASN A 216 11.95 -0.95 28.37
N ARG A 217 11.34 -1.55 29.40
CA ARG A 217 11.06 -3.00 29.42
C ARG A 217 10.14 -3.43 28.29
N ILE A 218 9.07 -2.67 28.04
CA ILE A 218 8.15 -2.92 26.91
C ILE A 218 8.91 -2.80 25.57
N ASN A 219 9.79 -1.80 25.43
CA ASN A 219 10.56 -1.62 24.21
C ASN A 219 11.58 -2.75 23.98
N GLY A 220 12.19 -3.29 25.04
CA GLY A 220 13.04 -4.49 24.95
C GLY A 220 12.28 -5.70 24.41
N VAL A 221 11.08 -5.96 24.92
CA VAL A 221 10.20 -7.03 24.42
C VAL A 221 9.77 -6.76 22.97
N ARG A 222 9.47 -5.50 22.63
CA ARG A 222 9.06 -5.08 21.28
C ARG A 222 10.11 -5.45 20.23
N GLU A 223 11.40 -5.20 20.47
CA GLU A 223 12.45 -5.53 19.50
C GLU A 223 12.50 -7.04 19.21
N HIS A 224 12.36 -7.89 20.24
CA HIS A 224 12.28 -9.34 20.05
C HIS A 224 11.04 -9.78 19.26
N ILE A 225 9.89 -9.13 19.48
CA ILE A 225 8.65 -9.43 18.73
C ILE A 225 8.80 -9.02 17.27
N LEU A 226 9.37 -7.85 16.99
CA LEU A 226 9.40 -7.27 15.64
C LEU A 226 10.21 -8.08 14.63
N ILE A 227 11.18 -8.90 15.07
CA ILE A 227 11.93 -9.83 14.22
C ILE A 227 10.97 -10.77 13.46
N TYR A 228 9.90 -11.22 14.11
CA TYR A 228 8.90 -12.09 13.49
C TYR A 228 7.97 -11.35 12.52
N PHE A 229 8.01 -10.01 12.47
CA PHE A 229 7.14 -9.17 11.65
C PHE A 229 7.90 -8.37 10.59
N ASP A 230 9.03 -8.90 10.12
CA ASP A 230 9.86 -8.23 9.14
C ASP A 230 9.06 -7.86 7.86
N LYS A 231 9.20 -6.59 7.47
CA LYS A 231 8.51 -5.99 6.31
C LYS A 231 9.19 -6.37 5.01
N SER A 232 10.52 -6.55 5.03
CA SER A 232 11.29 -6.72 3.80
C SER A 232 11.01 -8.07 3.14
N THR A 233 11.00 -9.12 3.96
CA THR A 233 10.74 -10.52 3.57
C THR A 233 9.26 -10.88 3.55
N MET A 234 8.39 -10.02 4.09
CA MET A 234 6.98 -10.31 4.35
C MET A 234 6.80 -11.59 5.16
N SER A 235 7.26 -11.57 6.41
CA SER A 235 7.23 -12.73 7.29
C SER A 235 5.81 -13.34 7.46
N VAL A 236 5.74 -14.63 7.82
CA VAL A 236 4.47 -15.34 8.01
C VAL A 236 3.55 -14.65 9.03
N CYS A 237 4.11 -14.19 10.15
CA CYS A 237 3.33 -13.52 11.20
C CYS A 237 2.76 -12.20 10.68
N ARG A 238 3.54 -11.43 9.91
CA ARG A 238 3.10 -10.19 9.26
C ARG A 238 1.99 -10.44 8.25
N LEU A 239 2.12 -11.45 7.40
CA LEU A 239 1.09 -11.84 6.44
C LEU A 239 -0.22 -12.22 7.16
N THR A 240 -0.12 -13.02 8.22
CA THR A 240 -1.27 -13.48 9.00
C THR A 240 -1.99 -12.32 9.70
N VAL A 241 -1.25 -11.45 10.41
CA VAL A 241 -1.84 -10.28 11.09
C VAL A 241 -2.38 -9.27 10.08
N GLY A 242 -1.65 -9.03 8.98
CA GLY A 242 -2.12 -8.18 7.90
C GLY A 242 -3.41 -8.68 7.27
N ALA A 243 -3.54 -9.99 7.02
CA ALA A 243 -4.76 -10.61 6.50
C ALA A 243 -5.92 -10.50 7.50
N LEU A 244 -5.66 -10.79 8.79
CA LEU A 244 -6.65 -10.64 9.87
C LEU A 244 -7.20 -9.20 9.93
N TRP A 245 -6.31 -8.21 9.94
CA TRP A 245 -6.69 -6.80 9.97
C TRP A 245 -7.44 -6.37 8.72
N PHE A 246 -6.98 -6.83 7.55
CA PHE A 246 -7.66 -6.54 6.29
C PHE A 246 -9.08 -7.11 6.28
N VAL A 247 -9.28 -8.36 6.71
CA VAL A 247 -10.62 -8.99 6.78
C VAL A 247 -11.53 -8.27 7.77
N GLY A 248 -11.00 -7.88 8.94
CA GLY A 248 -11.74 -7.10 9.94
C GLY A 248 -12.19 -5.74 9.38
N LEU A 249 -11.25 -4.98 8.82
CA LEU A 249 -11.53 -3.67 8.21
C LEU A 249 -12.47 -3.78 7.02
N TYR A 250 -12.26 -4.74 6.11
CA TYR A 250 -13.15 -5.00 4.99
C TYR A 250 -14.57 -5.29 5.46
N THR A 251 -14.74 -6.12 6.50
CA THR A 251 -16.05 -6.46 7.05
C THR A 251 -16.75 -5.23 7.65
N ILE A 252 -16.02 -4.41 8.42
CA ILE A 252 -16.55 -3.16 8.98
C ILE A 252 -16.96 -2.21 7.86
N PHE A 253 -16.08 -2.01 6.87
CA PHE A 253 -16.31 -1.10 5.76
C PHE A 253 -17.51 -1.53 4.93
N ARG A 254 -17.58 -2.81 4.53
CA ARG A 254 -18.66 -3.36 3.72
C ARG A 254 -20.01 -3.29 4.42
N LYS A 255 -20.05 -3.50 5.74
CA LYS A 255 -21.29 -3.39 6.53
C LYS A 255 -21.79 -1.95 6.64
N HIS A 256 -20.89 -0.97 6.70
CA HIS A 256 -21.24 0.44 6.95
C HIS A 256 -20.95 1.36 5.75
N GLU A 257 -20.82 0.80 4.54
CA GLU A 257 -20.39 1.52 3.33
C GLU A 257 -21.22 2.78 3.08
N ILE A 258 -22.55 2.68 3.20
CA ILE A 258 -23.48 3.81 3.01
C ILE A 258 -23.24 4.90 4.07
N ILE A 259 -23.08 4.51 5.34
CA ILE A 259 -22.85 5.43 6.46
C ILE A 259 -21.49 6.12 6.30
N ILE A 260 -20.45 5.36 5.97
CA ILE A 260 -19.10 5.85 5.72
C ILE A 260 -19.12 6.84 4.56
N ASN A 261 -19.79 6.51 3.46
CA ASN A 261 -19.91 7.40 2.31
C ASN A 261 -20.66 8.70 2.65
N LYS A 262 -21.78 8.60 3.39
CA LYS A 262 -22.57 9.76 3.83
C LYS A 262 -21.78 10.65 4.79
N ARG A 263 -21.12 10.06 5.80
CA ARG A 263 -20.35 10.80 6.82
C ARG A 263 -19.07 11.42 6.26
N SER A 264 -18.40 10.73 5.34
CA SER A 264 -17.24 11.29 4.61
C SER A 264 -17.64 12.24 3.49
N ARG A 265 -18.93 12.50 3.27
CA ARG A 265 -19.45 13.33 2.15
C ARG A 265 -18.88 12.90 0.79
N GLY A 266 -18.63 11.61 0.60
CA GLY A 266 -18.06 11.07 -0.64
C GLY A 266 -16.56 11.27 -0.83
N ILE A 267 -15.82 11.82 0.14
CA ILE A 267 -14.37 12.02 0.04
C ILE A 267 -13.63 10.71 -0.23
N LEU A 268 -13.94 9.66 0.54
CA LEU A 268 -13.27 8.36 0.39
C LEU A 268 -13.55 7.71 -0.96
N LEU A 269 -14.79 7.86 -1.45
CA LEU A 269 -15.19 7.36 -2.77
C LEU A 269 -14.43 8.09 -3.89
N LEU A 270 -14.34 9.43 -3.79
CA LEU A 270 -13.59 10.25 -4.75
C LEU A 270 -12.12 9.84 -4.80
N LEU A 271 -11.46 9.75 -3.64
CA LEU A 271 -10.05 9.37 -3.57
C LEU A 271 -9.82 7.95 -4.10
N GLY A 272 -10.72 7.00 -3.82
CA GLY A 272 -10.64 5.63 -4.33
C GLY A 272 -10.77 5.54 -5.86
N GLN A 273 -11.72 6.28 -6.45
CA GLN A 273 -11.93 6.30 -7.90
C GLN A 273 -10.72 6.84 -8.68
N TYR A 274 -10.02 7.80 -8.09
CA TYR A 274 -8.81 8.42 -8.67
C TYR A 274 -7.53 7.95 -7.97
N SER A 275 -7.51 6.73 -7.43
CA SER A 275 -6.42 6.21 -6.58
C SER A 275 -5.00 6.35 -7.16
N LEU A 276 -4.80 6.13 -8.47
CA LEU A 276 -3.48 6.31 -9.08
C LEU A 276 -3.03 7.79 -9.08
N PHE A 277 -3.96 8.70 -9.35
CA PHE A 277 -3.69 10.15 -9.34
C PHE A 277 -3.44 10.64 -7.91
N VAL A 278 -4.26 10.18 -6.96
CA VAL A 278 -4.11 10.46 -5.52
C VAL A 278 -2.74 10.01 -5.04
N TYR A 279 -2.35 8.76 -5.34
CA TYR A 279 -1.04 8.23 -4.98
C TYR A 279 0.08 9.09 -5.56
N SER A 280 -0.01 9.41 -6.86
CA SER A 280 1.03 10.17 -7.56
C SER A 280 1.21 11.57 -6.97
N THR A 281 0.09 12.24 -6.68
CA THR A 281 0.08 13.57 -6.04
C THR A 281 0.61 13.50 -4.61
N GLN A 282 0.23 12.46 -3.86
CA GLN A 282 0.71 12.22 -2.51
C GLN A 282 2.23 12.00 -2.49
N ALA A 283 2.77 11.15 -3.38
CA ALA A 283 4.19 10.88 -3.46
C ALA A 283 4.98 12.17 -3.71
N PHE A 284 4.52 13.00 -4.63
CA PHE A 284 5.14 14.29 -4.94
C PHE A 284 5.09 15.26 -3.75
N LEU A 285 3.93 15.41 -3.10
CA LEU A 285 3.76 16.30 -1.96
C LEU A 285 4.59 15.87 -0.75
N ILE A 286 4.57 14.58 -0.41
CA ILE A 286 5.36 14.04 0.70
C ILE A 286 6.85 14.20 0.41
N PHE A 287 7.31 13.91 -0.82
CA PHE A 287 8.70 14.13 -1.20
C PHE A 287 9.11 15.60 -1.03
N THR A 288 8.26 16.52 -1.47
CA THR A 288 8.50 17.97 -1.34
C THR A 288 8.57 18.39 0.13
N ILE A 289 7.59 17.98 0.93
CA ILE A 289 7.53 18.31 2.36
C ILE A 289 8.75 17.75 3.08
N ASP A 290 9.06 16.47 2.89
CA ASP A 290 10.19 15.80 3.53
C ASP A 290 11.56 16.34 3.08
N THR A 291 11.60 16.97 1.90
CA THR A 291 12.79 17.64 1.38
C THR A 291 13.00 18.99 2.07
N PHE A 292 12.03 19.90 2.00
CA PHE A 292 12.22 21.31 2.39
C PHE A 292 11.83 21.61 3.82
N LEU A 293 10.85 20.90 4.35
CA LEU A 293 10.49 21.05 5.74
C LEU A 293 11.40 20.10 6.51
N PRO A 294 12.08 20.57 7.57
CA PRO A 294 12.69 19.67 8.51
C PRO A 294 11.54 18.90 9.16
N THR A 295 11.15 17.79 8.55
CA THR A 295 10.54 16.66 9.23
C THR A 295 11.64 16.15 10.13
N THR A 296 11.87 16.87 11.22
CA THR A 296 12.89 16.55 12.20
C THR A 296 12.59 15.14 12.64
N SER A 297 13.45 14.23 12.21
CA SER A 297 13.60 12.85 12.69
C SER A 297 14.08 12.83 14.15
N GLY A 298 13.79 13.90 14.90
CA GLY A 298 14.13 14.14 16.28
C GLY A 298 12.87 14.13 17.14
N PRO A 299 12.94 13.61 18.37
CA PRO A 299 11.75 13.36 19.18
C PRO A 299 10.98 14.54 19.74
N ASN A 300 11.51 15.77 19.64
CA ASN A 300 11.02 16.84 20.50
C ASN A 300 9.52 17.14 20.29
N PRO A 301 8.77 17.44 21.37
CA PRO A 301 7.33 17.65 21.35
C PRO A 301 6.78 18.68 20.34
N PRO A 302 7.46 19.77 19.91
CA PRO A 302 6.93 20.64 18.86
C PRO A 302 6.73 19.93 17.51
N PHE A 303 7.37 18.78 17.29
CA PHE A 303 7.39 18.13 15.98
C PHE A 303 6.21 17.18 15.73
N ILE A 304 5.61 16.57 16.76
CA ILE A 304 4.42 15.71 16.56
C ILE A 304 3.23 16.54 16.08
N LEU A 305 2.98 17.68 16.72
CA LEU A 305 1.90 18.58 16.34
C LEU A 305 2.12 19.13 14.93
N LEU A 306 3.36 19.53 14.63
CA LEU A 306 3.74 20.02 13.30
C LEU A 306 3.58 18.95 12.22
N ASN A 307 4.06 17.72 12.47
CA ASN A 307 3.91 16.59 11.56
C ASN A 307 2.44 16.21 11.35
N THR A 308 1.63 16.27 12.41
CA THR A 308 0.18 16.04 12.32
C THR A 308 -0.49 17.11 11.47
N LEU A 309 -0.12 18.38 11.67
CA LEU A 309 -0.61 19.50 10.89
C LEU A 309 -0.21 19.39 9.41
N PHE A 310 1.04 19.07 9.10
CA PHE A 310 1.48 18.81 7.73
C PHE A 310 0.75 17.61 7.10
N GLY A 311 0.47 16.55 7.88
CA GLY A 311 -0.34 15.43 7.44
C GLY A 311 -1.77 15.84 7.05
N ILE A 312 -2.42 16.64 7.89
CA ILE A 312 -3.79 17.15 7.63
C ILE A 312 -3.79 18.09 6.41
N LEU A 313 -2.83 19.01 6.32
CA LEU A 313 -2.69 19.93 5.19
C LEU A 313 -2.45 19.16 3.89
N SER A 314 -1.56 18.17 3.89
CA SER A 314 -1.27 17.32 2.74
C SER A 314 -2.53 16.57 2.29
N ALA A 315 -3.23 15.91 3.21
CA ALA A 315 -4.47 15.19 2.90
C ALA A 315 -5.55 16.13 2.33
N THR A 316 -5.67 17.33 2.88
CA THR A 316 -6.63 18.35 2.42
C THR A 316 -6.26 18.84 1.01
N LEU A 317 -4.99 19.12 0.75
CA LEU A 317 -4.50 19.55 -0.54
C LEU A 317 -4.71 18.47 -1.61
N ILE A 318 -4.37 17.21 -1.30
CA ILE A 318 -4.62 16.05 -2.18
C ILE A 318 -6.10 15.95 -2.53
N TYR A 319 -6.99 16.11 -1.55
CA TYR A 319 -8.43 16.09 -1.78
C TYR A 319 -8.88 17.23 -2.70
N ILE A 320 -8.43 18.47 -2.46
CA ILE A 320 -8.78 19.63 -3.29
C ILE A 320 -8.31 19.43 -4.73
N ILE A 321 -7.06 19.05 -4.93
CA ILE A 321 -6.48 18.80 -6.26
C ILE A 321 -7.26 17.69 -6.98
N THR A 322 -7.56 16.59 -6.28
CA THR A 322 -8.33 15.46 -6.85
C THR A 322 -9.74 15.89 -7.24
N LYS A 323 -10.41 16.71 -6.42
CA LYS A 323 -11.75 17.23 -6.72
C LYS A 323 -11.74 18.12 -7.97
N LEU A 324 -10.73 18.98 -8.11
CA LEU A 324 -10.56 19.83 -9.29
C LEU A 324 -10.30 18.99 -10.55
N TYR A 325 -9.43 17.98 -10.44
CA TYR A 325 -9.14 17.05 -11.52
C TYR A 325 -10.39 16.27 -11.98
N ALA A 326 -11.17 15.74 -11.03
CA ALA A 326 -12.41 15.01 -11.32
C ALA A 326 -13.45 15.89 -12.04
N LYS A 327 -13.60 17.16 -11.62
CA LYS A 327 -14.50 18.12 -12.27
C LYS A 327 -14.08 18.35 -13.74
N ARG A 328 -12.79 18.59 -13.99
CA ARG A 328 -12.27 18.79 -15.37
C ARG A 328 -12.49 17.57 -16.26
N THR A 329 -12.21 16.37 -15.75
CA THR A 329 -12.35 15.11 -16.51
C THR A 329 -13.81 14.85 -16.90
N THR A 330 -14.75 15.14 -15.99
CA THR A 330 -16.19 15.00 -16.24
C THR A 330 -16.66 15.96 -17.34
N VAL A 331 -16.21 17.22 -17.30
CA VAL A 331 -16.52 18.23 -18.32
C VAL A 331 -15.98 17.81 -19.68
N TYR A 332 -14.72 17.38 -19.75
CA TYR A 332 -14.09 16.95 -21.00
C TYR A 332 -14.81 15.75 -21.63
N THR A 333 -15.24 14.79 -20.81
CA THR A 333 -15.98 13.61 -21.27
C THR A 333 -17.34 14.00 -21.86
N ARG A 334 -18.05 14.95 -21.22
CA ARG A 334 -19.32 15.47 -21.74
C ARG A 334 -19.14 16.26 -23.04
N LEU A 335 -18.12 17.10 -23.14
CA LEU A 335 -17.82 17.84 -24.38
C LEU A 335 -17.49 16.90 -25.53
N ARG A 336 -16.70 15.84 -25.28
CA ARG A 336 -16.38 14.83 -26.30
C ARG A 336 -17.61 14.05 -26.78
N GLN A 337 -18.58 13.81 -25.90
CA GLN A 337 -19.86 13.17 -26.26
C GLN A 337 -20.80 14.10 -27.04
N LEU A 338 -20.62 15.42 -26.94
CA LEU A 338 -21.40 16.40 -27.72
C LEU A 338 -20.78 16.70 -29.08
N LEU A 339 -19.49 16.39 -29.26
CA LEU A 339 -18.72 16.62 -30.49
C LEU A 339 -18.52 15.36 -31.35
N ALA A 340 -19.01 14.20 -30.89
CA ALA A 340 -18.99 12.92 -31.59
C ALA A 340 -20.43 12.47 -31.84
#